data_AF-A0A521NI04-F1
#
_entry.id   AF-A0A521NI04-F1
#
_cell.length_a   1.000
_cell.length_b   1.000
_cell.length_c   1.000
_cell.angle_alpha   90.00
_cell.angle_beta   90.00
_cell.angle_gamma   90.00
#
_symmetry.space_group_name_H-M   'P 1'
#
loop_
_entity.id
_entity.type
_entity.pdbx_description
1 polymer ?
#
loop_
_entity_poly.entity_id
_entity_poly.type
_entity_poly.pdbx_seq_one_letter_code
_entity_poly.pdbx_strand_id
1 'polypeptide(L)'
;MKKVIVCVAIVLGCSMTAVMAQGGGGQQMTPEERIAMMKERLKPLGLSDVQADSAVAVMTDRSYMAGMNFREMAAEERQAKMKEIADAREKRLVKAGLSAELAKKVIETMSMRPGGGRGGGGK
;
A
#
# COMPACT_ATOMS: atom_id res chain seq x y z
N MET A 1 6.11 -57.03 10.14
CA MET A 1 6.37 -55.66 10.64
C MET A 1 6.73 -54.71 9.49
N LYS A 2 5.77 -54.38 8.62
CA LYS A 2 5.97 -53.43 7.49
C LYS A 2 4.81 -52.42 7.35
N LYS A 3 3.68 -52.66 8.03
CA LYS A 3 2.45 -51.85 7.92
C LYS A 3 2.28 -50.80 9.03
N VAL A 4 3.09 -50.85 10.09
CA VAL A 4 3.00 -49.91 11.23
C VAL A 4 3.80 -48.61 10.96
N ILE A 5 4.84 -48.68 10.12
CA ILE A 5 5.70 -47.52 9.79
C ILE A 5 4.94 -46.49 8.92
N VAL A 6 3.94 -46.92 8.16
CA VAL A 6 3.18 -46.05 7.25
C VAL A 6 2.25 -45.10 8.02
N CYS A 7 1.69 -45.52 9.15
CA CYS A 7 0.75 -44.70 9.91
C CYS A 7 1.43 -43.55 10.69
N VAL A 8 2.69 -43.72 11.10
CA VAL A 8 3.45 -42.66 11.81
C VAL A 8 3.87 -41.53 10.85
N ALA A 9 4.12 -41.85 9.59
CA ALA A 9 4.50 -40.86 8.58
C ALA A 9 3.36 -39.90 8.22
N ILE A 10 2.10 -40.35 8.27
CA ILE A 10 0.93 -39.52 7.92
C ILE A 10 0.58 -38.55 9.05
N VAL A 11 0.74 -38.94 10.31
CA VAL A 11 0.44 -38.07 11.47
C VAL A 11 1.48 -36.95 11.60
N LEU A 12 2.76 -37.19 11.29
CA LEU A 12 3.80 -36.16 11.30
C LEU A 12 3.70 -35.20 10.09
N GLY A 13 3.13 -35.63 8.97
CA GLY A 13 2.92 -34.79 7.79
C GLY A 13 1.80 -33.75 7.96
N CYS A 14 0.78 -34.04 8.79
CA CYS A 14 -0.34 -33.13 9.03
C CYS A 14 -0.07 -32.05 10.09
N SER A 15 0.97 -32.18 10.92
CA SER A 15 1.34 -31.14 11.89
C SER A 15 2.08 -29.94 11.28
N MET A 16 2.67 -30.08 10.08
CA MET A 16 3.39 -28.98 9.42
C MET A 16 2.54 -28.15 8.44
N THR A 17 1.34 -28.61 8.07
CA THR A 17 0.46 -27.88 7.15
C THR A 17 -0.47 -26.87 7.84
N ALA A 18 -0.52 -26.85 9.17
CA ALA A 18 -1.36 -25.91 9.92
C ALA A 18 -0.80 -24.47 10.03
N VAL A 19 0.49 -24.24 9.71
CA VAL A 19 1.14 -22.92 9.82
C VAL A 19 1.21 -22.16 8.48
N MET A 20 0.60 -22.70 7.42
CA MET A 20 0.52 -22.02 6.11
C MET A 20 -0.91 -21.66 5.71
N ALA A 21 -1.84 -21.60 6.67
CA ALA A 21 -3.25 -21.30 6.43
C ALA A 21 -3.62 -19.80 6.61
N GLN A 22 -2.67 -18.94 6.96
CA GLN A 22 -2.86 -17.48 6.86
C GLN A 22 -1.92 -16.95 5.75
N GLY A 23 -2.37 -17.14 4.51
CA GLY A 23 -1.70 -16.62 3.33
C GLY A 23 -1.42 -15.13 3.47
N GLY A 24 -0.16 -14.76 3.24
CA GLY A 24 0.26 -13.37 3.26
C GLY A 24 1.72 -13.19 3.66
N GLY A 25 2.62 -13.94 3.05
CA GLY A 25 4.06 -13.65 3.04
C GLY A 25 4.37 -12.36 2.28
N GLY A 26 3.76 -11.25 2.68
CA GLY A 26 4.26 -9.93 2.34
C GLY A 26 5.47 -9.70 3.21
N GLN A 27 6.66 -9.86 2.62
CA GLN A 27 7.91 -9.41 3.23
C GLN A 27 7.64 -8.06 3.89
N GLN A 28 7.83 -7.97 5.22
CA GLN A 28 7.74 -6.69 5.91
C GLN A 28 8.89 -5.83 5.40
N MET A 29 8.63 -5.08 4.33
CA MET A 29 9.59 -4.12 3.81
C MET A 29 9.93 -3.12 4.90
N THR A 30 11.23 -2.86 5.05
CA THR A 30 11.73 -1.83 5.95
C THR A 30 11.21 -0.45 5.53
N PRO A 31 11.16 0.55 6.42
CA PRO A 31 10.75 1.90 6.06
C PRO A 31 11.56 2.48 4.89
N GLU A 32 12.85 2.18 4.82
CA GLU A 32 13.75 2.62 3.76
C GLU A 32 13.43 1.96 2.42
N GLU A 33 13.18 0.64 2.42
CA GLU A 33 12.77 -0.09 1.22
C GLU A 33 11.43 0.42 0.66
N ARG A 34 10.51 0.81 1.55
CA ARG A 34 9.23 1.43 1.16
C ARG A 34 9.44 2.78 0.50
N ILE A 35 10.28 3.63 1.10
CA ILE A 35 10.61 4.95 0.55
C ILE A 35 11.29 4.78 -0.81
N ALA A 36 12.26 3.88 -0.93
CA ALA A 36 12.95 3.59 -2.19
C ALA A 36 11.97 3.16 -3.29
N MET A 37 11.03 2.25 -2.98
CA MET A 37 9.98 1.86 -3.92
C MET A 37 9.07 3.03 -4.28
N MET A 38 8.73 3.91 -3.34
CA MET A 38 7.91 5.08 -3.66
C MET A 38 8.66 6.03 -4.58
N LYS A 39 9.95 6.29 -4.32
CA LYS A 39 10.78 7.11 -5.21
C LYS A 39 10.88 6.47 -6.61
N GLU A 40 11.09 5.17 -6.70
CA GLU A 40 11.08 4.40 -7.96
C GLU A 40 9.81 4.66 -8.78
N ARG A 41 8.64 4.68 -8.14
CA ARG A 41 7.36 4.96 -8.81
C ARG A 41 7.22 6.40 -9.29
N LEU A 42 7.94 7.35 -8.69
CA LEU A 42 7.92 8.75 -9.08
C LEU A 42 8.98 9.10 -10.13
N LYS A 43 9.99 8.25 -10.35
CA LYS A 43 11.00 8.41 -11.41
C LYS A 43 10.42 8.78 -12.79
N PRO A 44 9.35 8.15 -13.31
CA PRO A 44 8.81 8.51 -14.63
C PRO A 44 8.22 9.94 -14.70
N LEU A 45 8.00 10.60 -13.57
CA LEU A 45 7.50 11.97 -13.52
C LEU A 45 8.60 13.03 -13.65
N GLY A 46 9.88 12.63 -13.69
CA GLY A 46 11.00 13.54 -13.89
C GLY A 46 11.19 14.55 -12.74
N LEU A 47 10.80 14.19 -11.52
CA LEU A 47 10.99 15.02 -10.34
C LEU A 47 12.48 15.10 -9.97
N SER A 48 12.93 16.24 -9.43
CA SER A 48 14.22 16.30 -8.75
C SER A 48 14.21 15.49 -7.44
N ASP A 49 15.38 15.15 -6.90
CA ASP A 49 15.48 14.37 -5.66
C ASP A 49 14.73 15.05 -4.50
N VAL A 50 14.85 16.37 -4.36
CA VAL A 50 14.15 17.16 -3.32
C VAL A 50 12.64 17.15 -3.52
N GLN A 51 12.17 17.18 -4.77
CA GLN A 51 10.75 17.10 -5.10
C GLN A 51 10.20 15.69 -4.86
N ALA A 52 10.97 14.65 -5.18
CA ALA A 52 10.61 13.26 -4.91
C ALA A 52 10.53 13.00 -3.39
N ASP A 53 11.47 13.51 -2.60
CA ASP A 53 11.46 13.41 -1.14
C ASP A 53 10.25 14.10 -0.54
N SER A 54 9.95 15.32 -1.00
CA SER A 54 8.77 16.07 -0.57
C SER A 54 7.48 15.34 -0.95
N ALA A 55 7.43 14.75 -2.14
CA ALA A 55 6.29 13.98 -2.61
C ALA A 55 6.05 12.73 -1.75
N VAL A 56 7.09 11.98 -1.44
CA VAL A 56 7.00 10.81 -0.56
C VAL A 56 6.56 11.22 0.85
N ALA A 57 7.14 12.28 1.40
CA ALA A 57 6.78 12.79 2.72
C ALA A 57 5.30 13.17 2.80
N VAL A 58 4.79 13.93 1.82
CA VAL A 58 3.37 14.34 1.78
C VAL A 58 2.42 13.15 1.60
N MET A 59 2.78 12.18 0.75
CA MET A 59 1.91 11.02 0.48
C MET A 59 1.87 10.00 1.62
N THR A 60 2.93 9.93 2.43
CA THR A 60 3.04 9.02 3.58
C THR A 60 2.66 9.66 4.91
N ASP A 61 2.40 10.97 4.92
CA ASP A 61 1.96 11.69 6.11
C ASP A 61 0.65 11.09 6.65
N ARG A 62 0.77 10.48 7.83
CA ARG A 62 -0.33 9.80 8.53
C ARG A 62 -1.29 10.77 9.18
N SER A 63 -0.93 12.05 9.35
CA SER A 63 -1.84 13.06 9.92
C SER A 63 -3.11 13.19 9.10
N TYR A 64 -3.01 13.03 7.77
CA TYR A 64 -4.16 13.01 6.89
C TYR A 64 -5.14 11.88 7.15
N MET A 65 -4.71 10.79 7.78
CA MET A 65 -5.52 9.58 8.02
C MET A 65 -5.84 9.38 9.50
N ALA A 66 -5.24 10.19 10.38
CA ALA A 66 -5.40 10.08 11.82
C ALA A 66 -6.84 10.37 12.23
N GLY A 67 -7.39 9.52 13.10
CA GLY A 67 -8.76 9.68 13.61
C GLY A 67 -9.87 9.34 12.61
N MET A 68 -9.55 8.91 11.39
CA MET A 68 -10.57 8.51 10.41
C MET A 68 -10.81 7.01 10.44
N ASN A 69 -12.06 6.62 10.72
CA ASN A 69 -12.51 5.25 10.57
C ASN A 69 -13.25 5.05 9.25
N PHE A 70 -12.50 4.88 8.17
CA PHE A 70 -13.10 4.70 6.84
C PHE A 70 -14.06 3.53 6.74
N ARG A 71 -13.98 2.52 7.63
CA ARG A 71 -14.89 1.37 7.62
C ARG A 71 -16.31 1.73 8.08
N GLU A 72 -16.42 2.69 8.98
CA GLU A 72 -17.71 3.13 9.55
C GLU A 72 -18.35 4.27 8.75
N MET A 73 -17.56 5.01 7.96
CA MET A 73 -18.09 6.05 7.07
C MET A 73 -18.96 5.47 5.96
N ALA A 74 -20.05 6.18 5.64
CA ALA A 74 -20.84 5.94 4.44
C ALA A 74 -19.97 6.10 3.17
N ALA A 75 -20.36 5.47 2.07
CA ALA A 75 -19.56 5.49 0.83
C ALA A 75 -19.34 6.92 0.29
N GLU A 76 -20.37 7.76 0.36
CA GLU A 76 -20.32 9.16 -0.09
C GLU A 76 -19.41 10.00 0.81
N GLU A 77 -19.52 9.84 2.13
CA GLU A 77 -18.68 10.52 3.11
C GLU A 77 -17.20 10.13 2.94
N ARG A 78 -16.95 8.83 2.74
CA ARG A 78 -15.60 8.32 2.43
C ARG A 78 -15.04 8.95 1.16
N GLN A 79 -15.83 9.07 0.10
CA GLN A 79 -15.39 9.68 -1.15
C GLN A 79 -15.09 11.18 -0.96
N ALA A 80 -15.97 11.90 -0.26
CA ALA A 80 -15.77 13.31 0.07
C ALA A 80 -14.48 13.52 0.87
N LYS A 81 -14.23 12.69 1.89
CA LYS A 81 -13.00 12.74 2.70
C LYS A 81 -11.75 12.40 1.90
N MET A 82 -11.79 11.41 1.03
CA MET A 82 -10.66 11.11 0.15
C MET A 82 -10.33 12.27 -0.80
N LYS A 83 -11.36 12.95 -1.32
CA LYS A 83 -11.18 14.14 -2.13
C LYS A 83 -10.57 15.29 -1.32
N GLU A 84 -11.07 15.54 -0.10
CA GLU A 84 -10.53 16.55 0.82
C GLU A 84 -9.03 16.32 1.10
N ILE A 85 -8.63 15.06 1.32
CA ILE A 85 -7.24 14.67 1.53
C ILE A 85 -6.41 14.89 0.26
N ALA A 86 -6.93 14.50 -0.91
CA ALA A 86 -6.26 14.71 -2.19
C ALA A 86 -5.99 16.19 -2.44
N ASP A 87 -6.98 17.05 -2.23
CA ASP A 87 -6.85 18.51 -2.39
C ASP A 87 -5.83 19.09 -1.38
N ALA A 88 -5.82 18.59 -0.14
CA ALA A 88 -4.87 19.03 0.87
C ALA A 88 -3.44 18.59 0.57
N ARG A 89 -3.25 17.41 -0.01
CA ARG A 89 -1.95 16.93 -0.50
C ARG A 89 -1.47 17.73 -1.71
N GLU A 90 -2.36 18.01 -2.67
CA GLU A 90 -2.04 18.83 -3.84
C GLU A 90 -1.50 20.20 -3.41
N LYS A 91 -2.20 20.86 -2.47
CA LYS A 91 -1.76 22.15 -1.92
C LYS A 91 -0.38 22.08 -1.27
N ARG A 92 -0.05 20.99 -0.55
CA ARG A 92 1.28 20.83 0.06
C ARG A 92 2.37 20.53 -0.98
N LEU A 93 2.07 19.75 -2.01
CA LEU A 93 3.00 19.45 -3.11
C LEU A 93 3.31 20.72 -3.91
N VAL A 94 2.32 21.54 -4.20
CA VAL A 94 2.52 22.83 -4.88
C VAL A 94 3.39 23.76 -4.04
N LYS A 95 3.15 23.82 -2.71
CA LYS A 95 4.01 24.58 -1.79
C LYS A 95 5.44 24.04 -1.72
N ALA A 96 5.65 22.74 -1.96
CA ALA A 96 6.96 22.11 -2.05
C ALA A 96 7.67 22.37 -3.40
N GLY A 97 7.07 23.16 -4.29
CA GLY A 97 7.68 23.57 -5.56
C GLY A 97 7.36 22.65 -6.74
N LEU A 98 6.33 21.80 -6.64
CA LEU A 98 5.78 21.08 -7.79
C LEU A 98 4.76 21.96 -8.52
N SER A 99 4.65 21.82 -9.84
CA SER A 99 3.51 22.40 -10.56
C SER A 99 2.22 21.68 -10.17
N ALA A 100 1.06 22.34 -10.31
CA ALA A 100 -0.22 21.71 -10.01
C ALA A 100 -0.46 20.43 -10.85
N GLU A 101 -0.01 20.44 -12.11
CA GLU A 101 -0.08 19.26 -12.98
C GLU A 101 0.79 18.10 -12.47
N LEU A 102 2.02 18.38 -12.04
CA LEU A 102 2.89 17.37 -11.45
C LEU A 102 2.36 16.86 -10.11
N ALA A 103 1.83 17.75 -9.27
CA ALA A 103 1.22 17.37 -7.99
C ALA A 103 0.06 16.39 -8.17
N LYS A 104 -0.83 16.64 -9.16
CA LYS A 104 -1.91 15.71 -9.51
C LYS A 104 -1.39 14.37 -10.01
N LYS A 105 -0.38 14.36 -10.89
CA LYS A 105 0.26 13.13 -11.38
C LYS A 105 0.90 12.33 -10.24
N VAL A 106 1.54 12.99 -9.28
CA VAL A 106 2.10 12.34 -8.07
C VAL A 106 0.98 11.66 -7.27
N ILE A 107 -0.11 12.38 -7.00
CA ILE A 107 -1.25 11.85 -6.23
C ILE A 107 -1.85 10.64 -6.95
N GLU A 108 -2.09 10.75 -8.25
CA GLU A 108 -2.64 9.66 -9.07
C GLU A 108 -1.71 8.44 -9.07
N THR A 109 -0.44 8.65 -9.38
CA THR A 109 0.58 7.59 -9.47
C THR A 109 0.70 6.84 -8.15
N MET A 110 0.63 7.53 -7.02
CA MET A 110 0.75 6.93 -5.67
C MET A 110 -0.55 6.32 -5.15
N SER A 111 -1.70 6.83 -5.60
CA SER A 111 -3.02 6.31 -5.20
C SER A 111 -3.37 5.01 -5.92
N MET A 112 -2.79 4.74 -7.10
CA MET A 112 -2.88 3.44 -7.74
C MET A 112 -2.14 2.39 -6.87
N ARG A 113 -2.84 1.38 -6.37
CA ARG A 113 -2.21 0.30 -5.59
C ARG A 113 -1.42 -0.63 -6.52
N PRO A 114 -0.14 -0.95 -6.24
CA PRO A 114 0.55 -2.06 -6.89
C PRO A 114 -0.23 -3.35 -6.58
N GLY A 115 -0.79 -3.99 -7.60
CA GLY A 115 -1.63 -5.20 -7.44
C GLY A 115 -3.08 -4.97 -7.01
N GLY A 116 -3.57 -3.72 -7.00
CA GLY A 116 -4.94 -3.38 -6.61
C GLY A 116 -5.94 -3.30 -7.76
N GLY A 117 -5.57 -3.77 -8.96
CA GLY A 117 -6.52 -3.94 -10.06
C GLY A 117 -7.30 -5.23 -9.88
N ARG A 118 -8.54 -5.15 -9.39
CA ARG A 118 -9.61 -6.16 -9.56
C ARG A 118 -9.13 -7.64 -9.53
N GLY A 119 -8.99 -8.21 -8.35
CA GLY A 119 -8.71 -9.64 -8.17
C GLY A 119 -9.31 -10.16 -6.88
N GLY A 120 -10.64 -10.16 -6.78
CA GLY A 120 -11.35 -10.54 -5.56
C GLY A 120 -12.85 -10.57 -5.77
N GLY A 121 -13.28 -11.24 -6.83
CA GLY A 121 -14.67 -11.40 -7.23
C GLY A 121 -14.82 -12.59 -8.16
N GLY A 122 -14.24 -13.73 -7.77
CA GLY A 122 -14.54 -15.01 -8.38
C GLY A 122 -15.82 -15.54 -7.76
N LYS A 123 -16.94 -15.33 -8.45
CA LYS A 123 -18.09 -16.23 -8.44
C LYS A 123 -18.02 -17.04 -9.73
#